data_AF-A0A143B6A0-F1
#
_entry.id   AF-A0A143B6A0-F1
#
_cell.length_a   1.000
_cell.length_b   1.000
_cell.length_c   1.000
_cell.angle_alpha   90.00
_cell.angle_beta   90.00
_cell.angle_gamma   90.00
#
_symmetry.space_group_name_H-M   'P 1'
#
loop_
_entity.id
_entity.type
_entity.pdbx_description
1 polymer ?
#
loop_
_entity_poly.entity_id
_entity_poly.type
_entity_poly.pdbx_seq_one_letter_code
_entity_poly.pdbx_strand_id
1 'polypeptide(L)' 'MLKGMKTITYGYKGFELTLNELYKSVRKRSGRAKILASTLVELGTDDKGNPVMAKIVIVRNRSTRKWLALLSTDVN' A
#
# COMPACT_ATOMS: atom_id res chain seq x y z
N MET A 1 -2.61 -10.79 -2.00
CA MET A 1 -1.51 -10.06 -2.68
C MET A 1 -2.14 -9.04 -3.60
N LEU A 2 -1.77 -7.77 -3.49
CA LEU A 2 -2.38 -6.71 -4.29
C LEU A 2 -1.79 -6.67 -5.70
N LYS A 3 -2.66 -6.51 -6.69
CA LYS A 3 -2.27 -6.29 -8.09
C LYS A 3 -2.35 -4.79 -8.39
N GLY A 4 -1.39 -4.28 -9.16
CA GLY A 4 -1.43 -2.92 -9.66
C GLY A 4 -2.51 -2.77 -10.73
N MET A 5 -3.76 -2.56 -10.29
CA MET A 5 -4.91 -2.25 -11.14
C MET A 5 -5.07 -0.73 -11.25
N LYS A 6 -5.49 -0.23 -12.42
CA LYS A 6 -5.73 1.20 -12.65
C LYS A 6 -7.05 1.68 -12.04
N THR A 7 -7.96 0.76 -11.76
CA THR A 7 -9.32 1.03 -11.27
C THR A 7 -9.42 1.10 -9.75
N ILE A 8 -8.42 0.56 -9.02
CA ILE A 8 -8.44 0.51 -7.55
C ILE A 8 -7.51 1.59 -7.03
N THR A 9 -8.08 2.54 -6.29
CA THR A 9 -7.38 3.61 -5.59
C THR A 9 -7.39 3.37 -4.09
N TYR A 10 -6.45 4.01 -3.40
CA TYR A 10 -6.25 3.95 -1.96
C TYR A 10 -6.05 5.38 -1.46
N GLY A 11 -6.77 5.76 -0.41
CA GLY A 11 -6.61 7.07 0.21
C GLY A 11 -5.27 7.14 0.94
N TYR A 12 -4.42 8.09 0.56
CA TYR A 12 -3.14 8.34 1.21
C TYR A 12 -2.87 9.84 1.26
N LYS A 13 -2.72 10.38 2.47
CA LYS A 13 -2.51 11.81 2.73
C LYS A 13 -3.55 12.72 2.06
N GLY A 14 -4.81 12.29 2.02
CA GLY A 14 -5.92 13.03 1.40
C GLY A 14 -6.00 12.91 -0.13
N PHE A 15 -5.15 12.09 -0.77
CA PHE A 15 -5.22 11.81 -2.20
C PHE A 15 -5.61 10.37 -2.46
N GLU A 16 -6.44 10.13 -3.46
CA GLU A 16 -6.69 8.79 -3.98
C GLU A 16 -5.58 8.39 -4.96
N LEU A 17 -4.81 7.37 -4.61
CA LEU A 17 -3.68 6.90 -5.40
C LEU A 17 -3.84 5.43 -5.76
N THR A 18 -3.49 5.08 -7.00
CA THR A 18 -3.32 3.67 -7.37
C THR A 18 -2.12 3.07 -6.64
N LEU A 19 -2.03 1.74 -6.56
CA LEU A 19 -0.91 1.06 -5.91
C LEU A 19 0.46 1.46 -6.47
N ASN A 20 0.55 1.72 -7.78
CA ASN A 20 1.80 2.14 -8.43
C ASN A 20 2.18 3.57 -8.08
N GLU A 21 1.20 4.47 -7.96
CA GLU A 21 1.42 5.86 -7.54
C GLU A 21 1.78 5.91 -6.06
N LEU A 22 1.11 5.12 -5.23
CA LEU A 22 1.45 4.95 -3.82
C LEU A 22 2.90 4.45 -3.67
N TYR A 23 3.31 3.45 -4.46
CA TYR A 23 4.70 3.01 -4.47
C TYR A 23 5.67 4.14 -4.84
N LYS A 24 5.32 5.05 -5.75
CA LYS A 24 6.17 6.20 -6.11
C LYS A 24 6.21 7.26 -5.02
N SER A 25 5.09 7.51 -4.34
CA SER A 25 4.93 8.58 -3.34
C SER A 25 5.51 8.24 -1.96
N VAL A 26 5.64 6.96 -1.61
CA VAL A 26 6.22 6.54 -0.33
C VAL A 26 7.75 6.49 -0.35
N ARG A 27 8.37 6.97 0.74
CA ARG A 27 9.81 6.81 0.97
C ARG A 27 10.13 5.33 1.23
N LYS A 28 11.03 4.76 0.42
CA LYS A 28 11.48 3.37 0.59
C LYS A 28 12.71 3.30 1.49
N ARG A 29 12.83 2.20 2.23
CA ARG A 29 14.07 1.82 2.92
C ARG A 29 15.16 1.51 1.90
N SER A 30 16.37 1.99 2.16
CA SER A 30 17.52 1.83 1.28
C SER A 30 18.15 0.43 1.38
N GLY A 31 19.10 0.13 0.49
CA GLY A 31 19.91 -1.10 0.54
C GLY A 31 19.14 -2.37 0.19
N ARG A 32 19.31 -3.42 1.01
CA ARG A 32 18.72 -4.76 0.82
C ARG A 32 17.53 -5.04 1.75
N ALA A 33 16.80 -4.00 2.15
CA ALA A 33 15.63 -4.15 3.01
C ALA A 33 14.60 -5.12 2.40
N LYS A 34 14.11 -6.06 3.22
CA LYS A 34 13.07 -7.03 2.84
C LYS A 34 11.72 -6.33 2.63
N ILE A 35 11.38 -5.42 3.55
CA ILE A 35 10.24 -4.51 3.47
C ILE A 35 10.76 -3.18 2.93
N LEU A 36 10.28 -2.79 1.76
CA LEU A 36 10.65 -1.55 1.09
C LEU A 36 9.90 -0.36 1.71
N ALA A 37 8.60 -0.51 1.94
CA ALA A 37 7.77 0.50 2.58
C ALA A 37 6.60 -0.15 3.31
N SER A 38 6.06 0.53 4.31
CA SER A 38 4.83 0.17 5.01
C SER A 38 4.07 1.46 5.26
N THR A 39 2.82 1.54 4.79
CA THR A 39 2.03 2.77 4.86
C THR A 39 0.60 2.46 5.27
N LEU A 40 0.02 3.33 6.09
CA LEU A 40 -1.40 3.34 6.35
C LEU A 40 -2.13 4.00 5.18
N VAL A 41 -3.28 3.45 4.82
CA VAL A 41 -4.15 3.91 3.74
C VAL A 41 -5.60 3.77 4.17
N GLU A 42 -6.45 4.56 3.54
CA GLU A 42 -7.91 4.45 3.63
C GLU A 42 -8.42 3.63 2.44
N LEU A 43 -9.27 2.64 2.71
CA LEU A 43 -9.92 1.81 1.68
C LEU A 43 -11.29 2.35 1.25
N GLY A 44 -11.86 3.26 2.03
CA GLY A 44 -13.22 3.77 1.87
C GLY A 44 -13.86 4.00 3.23
N THR A 45 -15.17 4.20 3.25
CA THR A 45 -15.96 4.34 4.47
C THR A 45 -16.80 3.09 4.72
N ASP A 46 -16.94 2.70 5.99
CA ASP A 46 -17.87 1.67 6.44
C ASP A 46 -19.33 2.17 6.36
N ASP A 47 -20.30 1.28 6.56
CA ASP A 47 -21.75 1.57 6.56
C ASP A 47 -22.14 2.66 7.58
N LYS A 48 -21.28 2.88 8.59
CA LYS A 48 -21.43 3.91 9.63
C LYS A 48 -20.73 5.24 9.31
N GLY A 49 -20.14 5.37 8.12
CA GLY A 49 -19.42 6.57 7.68
C GLY A 49 -17.99 6.70 8.23
N ASN A 50 -17.46 5.69 8.91
CA ASN A 50 -16.10 5.72 9.45
C ASN A 50 -15.07 5.28 8.39
N PRO A 51 -13.90 5.93 8.28
CA PRO A 51 -12.87 5.52 7.35
C PRO A 51 -12.29 4.14 7.74
N VAL A 52 -12.30 3.22 6.79
CA VAL A 52 -11.72 1.89 6.94
C VAL A 52 -10.22 1.99 6.65
N MET A 53 -9.44 1.97 7.72
CA MET A 53 -7.98 2.00 7.65
C MET A 53 -7.41 0.62 7.33
N ALA A 54 -6.38 0.59 6.50
CA ALA A 54 -5.57 -0.58 6.25
C ALA A 54 -4.09 -0.21 6.11
N LYS A 55 -3.22 -1.20 6.16
CA LYS A 55 -1.78 -1.07 5.99
C LYS A 55 -1.37 -1.77 4.71
N ILE A 56 -0.74 -1.04 3.79
CA ILE A 56 -0.09 -1.62 2.62
C ILE A 56 1.39 -1.80 2.92
N VAL A 57 1.84 -3.06 2.86
CA VAL A 57 3.24 -3.45 3.06
C VAL A 57 3.84 -3.83 1.72
N ILE A 58 4.85 -3.08 1.30
CA ILE A 58 5.56 -3.29 0.04
C ILE A 58 6.85 -4.03 0.33
N VAL A 59 7.00 -5.21 -0.26
CA VAL A 59 8.14 -6.11 -0.05
C VAL A 59 8.93 -6.33 -1.33
N ARG A 60 10.22 -6.62 -1.19
CA ARG A 60 11.06 -7.01 -2.32
C ARG A 60 10.71 -8.42 -2.75
N ASN A 61 10.46 -8.64 -4.04
CA ASN A 61 10.39 -9.98 -4.58
C ASN A 61 11.82 -10.55 -4.66
N ARG A 62 12.06 -11.75 -4.12
CA ARG A 62 13.40 -12.38 -4.18
C ARG A 62 13.63 -13.15 -5.48
N SER A 63 12.55 -13.67 -6.07
CA SER A 63 12.62 -14.45 -7.31
C SER A 63 12.69 -13.56 -8.54
N THR A 64 12.17 -12.33 -8.47
CA THR A 64 12.21 -11.36 -9.58
C THR A 64 12.73 -10.01 -9.10
N ARG A 65 13.28 -9.17 -9.99
CA ARG A 65 13.72 -7.80 -9.65
C ARG A 65 12.56 -6.80 -9.40
N LYS A 66 11.35 -7.29 -9.15
CA LYS A 66 10.14 -6.49 -8.90
C LYS A 66 9.85 -6.40 -7.39
N TRP A 67 8.77 -5.71 -7.04
CA TRP A 67 8.22 -5.64 -5.69
C TRP A 67 6.84 -6.31 -5.65
N LEU A 68 6.38 -6.67 -4.45
CA LEU A 68 5.04 -7.16 -4.18
C LEU A 68 4.38 -6.26 -3.12
N ALA A 69 3.07 -6.17 -3.13
CA ALA A 69 2.31 -5.49 -2.08
C ALA A 69 1.34 -6.45 -1.39
N LEU A 70 1.30 -6.31 -0.07
CA LEU A 70 0.41 -7.04 0.82
C LEU A 70 -0.51 -6.02 1.49
N LEU A 71 -1.79 -6.35 1.58
CA LEU A 71 -2.77 -5.59 2.35
C LEU A 71 -2.91 -6.26 3.71
N SER A 72 -2.84 -5.48 4.78
CA SER A 72 -3.17 -5.90 6.13
C SER A 72 -4.26 -4.99 6.66
N THR A 73 -5.36 -5.57 7.13
CA THR A 73 -6.41 -4.84 7.86
C THR A 73 -6.06 -4.70 9.34
N ASP A 74 -5.08 -5.47 9.82
CA ASP A 74 -4.49 -5.26 11.14
C ASP A 74 -3.53 -4.07 11.08
N VAL A 75 -3.98 -2.96 11.69
CA VAL A 75 -3.27 -1.68 11.73
C VAL A 75 -2.50 -1.48 13.04
N ASN A 76 -2.76 -2.30 14.07
CA ASN A 76 -2.04 -2.27 15.35
C ASN A 76 -0.69 -3.01 15.31
#